data_AF-A0A849TK13-F1
#
_entry.id   AF-A0A849TK13-F1
#
_cell.length_a   1.000
_cell.length_b   1.000
_cell.length_c   1.000
_cell.angle_alpha   90.00
_cell.angle_beta   90.00
_cell.angle_gamma   90.00
#
_symmetry.space_group_name_H-M   'P 1'
#
loop_
_entity.id
_entity.type
_entity.pdbx_description
1 polymer ?
#
loop_
_entity_poly.entity_id
_entity_poly.type
_entity_poly.pdbx_seq_one_letter_code
_entity_poly.pdbx_strand_id
1 'polypeptide(L)'
;MTYRSAVVLGAGALFLSLVAAQGQTTVPNANSTPAVVAATAVVLTAEEIKEKEMRKACKIALCSTFHVKKPGQGDVSCSVLKTWRKEQLDKMMSKGKMSWPWGNARCTTELKLKREVLIKAVSGPEVVADFEKHQINCELDREKDKYTVKLDVHPKVTFKDGKAVKASLNWGKIDAPMLAKSALWSATAADNTFGVLQSTVVEDINDFIDVKCLEVKAEWQR
;
A
#
# COMPACT_ATOMS: atom_id res chain seq x y z
N MET A 1 21.86 70.54 -13.16
CA MET A 1 22.49 69.86 -14.32
C MET A 1 21.43 69.01 -14.99
N THR A 2 21.38 69.10 -16.30
CA THR A 2 20.18 68.94 -17.13
C THR A 2 20.39 67.77 -18.08
N TYR A 3 19.33 66.96 -18.24
CA TYR A 3 18.83 66.42 -19.52
C TYR A 3 19.64 65.41 -20.38
N ARG A 4 18.88 64.40 -20.85
CA ARG A 4 18.82 63.77 -22.20
C ARG A 4 19.48 62.41 -22.50
N SER A 5 18.58 61.42 -22.61
CA SER A 5 18.33 60.46 -23.70
C SER A 5 19.21 60.49 -24.97
N ALA A 6 19.48 59.30 -25.53
CA ALA A 6 19.04 58.93 -26.88
C ALA A 6 19.26 57.43 -27.24
N VAL A 7 18.30 56.95 -28.01
CA VAL A 7 18.11 55.65 -28.68
C VAL A 7 19.03 55.49 -29.89
N VAL A 8 19.42 54.25 -30.23
CA VAL A 8 19.64 53.84 -31.64
C VAL A 8 19.03 52.45 -31.87
N LEU A 9 18.13 52.42 -32.87
CA LEU A 9 17.49 51.27 -33.51
C LEU A 9 18.46 50.54 -34.47
N GLY A 10 18.30 49.23 -34.61
CA GLY A 10 18.90 48.45 -35.70
C GLY A 10 18.01 47.26 -36.08
N ALA A 11 17.34 47.38 -37.22
CA ALA A 11 16.42 46.41 -37.80
C ALA A 11 17.14 45.25 -38.50
N GLY A 12 16.49 44.08 -38.52
CA GLY A 12 16.92 42.92 -39.32
C GLY A 12 15.78 41.92 -39.45
N ALA A 13 14.82 42.24 -40.33
CA ALA A 13 13.81 41.30 -40.80
C ALA A 13 14.43 40.39 -41.88
N LEU A 14 14.21 39.08 -41.79
CA LEU A 14 14.37 38.17 -42.92
C LEU A 14 13.14 37.27 -43.01
N PHE A 15 12.62 37.24 -44.23
CA PHE A 15 11.28 36.85 -44.64
C PHE A 15 11.05 35.33 -44.69
N LEU A 16 9.76 35.02 -44.64
CA LEU A 16 9.06 33.77 -44.93
C LEU A 16 9.62 32.94 -46.09
N SER A 17 9.47 31.61 -45.97
CA SER A 17 9.05 30.78 -47.11
C SER A 17 8.03 29.75 -46.64
N LEU A 18 6.79 29.98 -47.08
CA LEU A 18 5.64 29.08 -47.09
C LEU A 18 5.89 27.99 -48.15
N VAL A 19 5.66 26.72 -47.82
CA VAL A 19 5.25 25.72 -48.82
C VAL A 19 3.93 25.13 -48.32
N ALA A 20 2.86 25.50 -49.01
CA ALA A 20 1.58 24.82 -48.94
C ALA A 20 1.56 23.72 -50.01
N ALA A 21 1.02 22.55 -49.71
CA ALA A 21 -0.31 22.15 -50.20
C ALA A 21 -0.55 20.63 -50.07
N GLN A 22 -1.85 20.32 -49.96
CA GLN A 22 -2.54 19.03 -50.16
C GLN A 22 -2.47 18.08 -48.94
N GLY A 23 -3.56 17.75 -48.24
CA GLY A 23 -4.96 17.68 -48.64
C GLY A 23 -5.38 16.22 -48.66
N GLN A 24 -5.72 15.65 -47.50
CA GLN A 24 -6.52 14.42 -47.40
C GLN A 24 -7.48 14.53 -46.22
N THR A 25 -8.74 14.81 -46.55
CA THR A 25 -9.90 14.52 -45.72
C THR A 25 -10.00 13.01 -45.54
N THR A 26 -9.85 12.52 -44.31
CA THR A 26 -10.35 11.21 -43.91
C THR A 26 -11.27 11.37 -42.70
N VAL A 27 -12.41 10.71 -42.84
CA VAL A 27 -13.63 10.73 -42.02
C VAL A 27 -13.33 10.29 -40.57
N PRO A 28 -14.02 10.82 -39.54
CA PRO A 28 -13.84 10.33 -38.18
C PRO A 28 -14.38 8.91 -38.08
N ASN A 29 -13.50 7.92 -37.97
CA ASN A 29 -13.92 6.56 -37.68
C ASN A 29 -14.19 6.44 -36.18
N ALA A 30 -15.47 6.45 -35.83
CA ALA A 30 -15.97 6.13 -34.50
C ALA A 30 -15.76 4.62 -34.25
N ASN A 31 -14.59 4.28 -33.72
CA ASN A 31 -14.36 3.03 -32.97
C ASN A 31 -13.02 3.09 -32.24
N SER A 32 -12.86 4.07 -31.36
CA SER A 32 -11.88 4.00 -30.28
C SER A 32 -12.50 3.25 -29.11
N THR A 33 -12.57 1.93 -29.24
CA THR A 33 -12.68 1.05 -28.06
C THR A 33 -11.50 1.41 -27.16
N PRO A 34 -11.70 1.91 -25.92
CA PRO A 34 -10.59 2.09 -25.02
C PRO A 34 -9.98 0.71 -24.80
N ALA A 35 -8.71 0.57 -25.16
CA ALA A 35 -7.93 -0.61 -24.82
C ALA A 35 -7.94 -0.71 -23.28
N VAL A 36 -8.85 -1.53 -22.76
CA VAL A 36 -8.80 -2.00 -21.40
C VAL A 36 -7.49 -2.77 -21.32
N VAL A 37 -6.48 -2.16 -20.71
CA VAL A 37 -5.24 -2.84 -20.36
C VAL A 37 -5.66 -3.98 -19.45
N ALA A 38 -5.79 -5.18 -20.02
CA ALA A 38 -6.08 -6.38 -19.26
C ALA A 38 -4.91 -6.59 -18.31
N ALA A 39 -5.11 -6.28 -17.03
CA ALA A 39 -4.18 -6.63 -15.99
C ALA A 39 -4.02 -8.16 -16.05
N THR A 40 -2.84 -8.63 -16.43
CA THR A 40 -2.50 -10.06 -16.43
C THR A 40 -2.77 -10.61 -15.03
N ALA A 41 -3.72 -11.53 -14.93
CA ALA A 41 -4.09 -12.14 -13.67
C ALA A 41 -2.85 -12.84 -13.07
N VAL A 42 -2.43 -12.42 -11.88
CA VAL A 42 -1.31 -13.05 -11.17
C VAL A 42 -1.73 -14.45 -10.77
N VAL A 43 -1.09 -15.47 -11.35
CA VAL A 43 -1.30 -16.87 -10.97
C VAL A 43 -0.66 -17.10 -9.60
N LEU A 44 -1.47 -17.57 -8.65
CA LEU A 44 -1.01 -17.86 -7.28
C LEU A 44 -0.20 -19.16 -7.25
N THR A 45 0.84 -19.20 -6.44
CA THR A 45 1.57 -20.43 -6.11
C THR A 45 0.76 -21.31 -5.15
N ALA A 46 1.14 -22.58 -5.01
CA ALA A 46 0.52 -23.47 -4.02
C ALA A 46 0.65 -22.94 -2.58
N GLU A 47 1.78 -22.29 -2.27
CA GLU A 47 2.00 -21.62 -0.98
C GLU A 47 1.01 -20.48 -0.76
N GLU A 48 0.80 -19.64 -1.79
CA GLU A 48 -0.12 -18.49 -1.71
C GLU A 48 -1.60 -18.92 -1.67
N ILE A 49 -1.95 -20.03 -2.32
CA ILE A 49 -3.29 -20.63 -2.22
C ILE A 49 -3.53 -21.07 -0.77
N LYS A 50 -2.61 -21.83 -0.19
CA LYS A 50 -2.70 -22.28 1.20
C LYS A 50 -2.74 -21.09 2.17
N GLU A 51 -1.93 -20.06 1.94
CA GLU A 51 -1.97 -18.80 2.70
C GLU A 51 -3.34 -18.12 2.64
N LYS A 52 -3.96 -18.07 1.45
CA LYS A 52 -5.30 -17.49 1.28
C LYS A 52 -6.35 -18.28 2.06
N GLU A 53 -6.28 -19.61 2.04
CA GLU A 53 -7.17 -20.48 2.81
C GLU A 53 -7.01 -20.29 4.32
N MET A 54 -5.77 -20.28 4.81
CA MET A 54 -5.49 -20.09 6.25
C MET A 54 -5.99 -18.73 6.77
N ARG A 55 -5.98 -17.69 5.94
CA ARG A 55 -6.49 -16.36 6.32
C ARG A 55 -7.99 -16.19 6.17
N LYS A 56 -8.71 -17.14 5.55
CA LYS A 56 -10.13 -16.98 5.22
C LYS A 56 -10.99 -16.72 6.46
N ALA A 57 -10.79 -17.50 7.54
CA ALA A 57 -11.55 -17.32 8.77
C ALA A 57 -11.31 -15.94 9.41
N CYS A 58 -10.06 -15.48 9.42
CA CYS A 58 -9.72 -14.16 9.94
C CYS A 58 -10.39 -13.05 9.11
N LYS A 59 -10.35 -13.18 7.79
CA LYS A 59 -11.00 -12.26 6.87
C LYS A 59 -12.50 -12.18 7.14
N ILE A 60 -13.19 -13.32 7.28
CA ILE A 60 -14.62 -13.35 7.62
C ILE A 60 -14.89 -12.64 8.94
N ALA A 61 -14.09 -12.91 9.98
CA ALA A 61 -14.27 -12.29 11.31
C ALA A 61 -14.08 -10.77 11.29
N LEU A 62 -13.05 -10.28 10.59
CA LEU A 62 -12.81 -8.84 10.42
C LEU A 62 -13.92 -8.17 9.61
N CYS A 63 -14.30 -8.76 8.48
CA CYS A 63 -15.34 -8.22 7.61
C CYS A 63 -16.71 -8.21 8.28
N SER A 64 -17.06 -9.26 9.03
CA SER A 64 -18.26 -9.26 9.87
C SER A 64 -18.22 -8.13 10.88
N THR A 65 -17.08 -7.91 11.54
CA THR A 65 -16.93 -6.83 12.52
C THR A 65 -17.12 -5.45 11.88
N PHE A 66 -16.51 -5.20 10.71
CA PHE A 66 -16.62 -3.91 10.03
C PHE A 66 -18.00 -3.64 9.43
N HIS A 67 -18.66 -4.64 8.85
CA HIS A 67 -19.90 -4.46 8.09
C HIS A 67 -21.16 -4.68 8.92
N VAL A 68 -21.17 -5.69 9.79
CA VAL A 68 -22.35 -6.02 10.62
C VAL A 68 -22.41 -5.12 11.86
N LYS A 69 -21.25 -4.67 12.36
CA LYS A 69 -21.12 -3.70 13.46
C LYS A 69 -21.83 -4.13 14.75
N LYS A 70 -22.08 -5.43 14.92
CA LYS A 70 -22.71 -5.96 16.13
C LYS A 70 -21.64 -6.18 17.21
N PRO A 71 -21.92 -5.85 18.47
CA PRO A 71 -21.13 -6.35 19.59
C PRO A 71 -21.25 -7.88 19.58
N GLY A 72 -20.14 -8.58 19.31
CA GLY A 72 -20.08 -10.03 19.30
C GLY A 72 -19.36 -10.58 20.54
N GLN A 73 -19.31 -11.91 20.67
CA GLN A 73 -18.52 -12.57 21.71
C GLN A 73 -17.00 -12.44 21.41
N GLY A 74 -16.29 -11.64 22.19
CA GLY A 74 -14.82 -11.56 22.19
C GLY A 74 -14.16 -10.66 21.13
N ASP A 75 -12.83 -10.63 21.16
CA ASP A 75 -11.99 -9.91 20.21
C ASP A 75 -11.66 -10.76 18.97
N VAL A 76 -11.14 -10.13 17.92
CA VAL A 76 -10.67 -10.84 16.73
C VAL A 76 -9.23 -11.28 16.96
N SER A 77 -8.98 -12.58 17.03
CA SER A 77 -7.64 -13.15 17.15
C SER A 77 -7.35 -14.08 15.98
N CYS A 78 -6.22 -13.87 15.29
CA CYS A 78 -5.83 -14.65 14.13
C CYS A 78 -4.32 -14.86 14.05
N SER A 79 -3.90 -16.08 13.71
CA SER A 79 -2.55 -16.29 13.19
C SER A 79 -2.57 -15.96 11.69
N VAL A 80 -1.79 -14.96 11.28
CA VAL A 80 -1.76 -14.47 9.90
C VAL A 80 -0.40 -14.76 9.30
N LEU A 81 -0.36 -15.64 8.31
CA LEU A 81 0.78 -15.79 7.40
C LEU A 81 0.58 -14.87 6.20
N LYS A 82 1.64 -14.15 5.84
CA LYS A 82 1.73 -13.38 4.60
C LYS A 82 3.05 -13.65 3.89
N THR A 83 2.97 -14.09 2.66
CA THR A 83 4.09 -14.20 1.73
C THR A 83 4.10 -12.99 0.83
N TRP A 84 5.27 -12.41 0.66
CA TRP A 84 5.57 -11.37 -0.29
C TRP A 84 6.62 -11.87 -1.27
N ARG A 85 6.31 -11.76 -2.56
CA ARG A 85 7.27 -12.04 -3.61
C ARG A 85 8.33 -10.95 -3.64
N LYS A 86 9.56 -11.29 -4.05
CA LYS A 86 10.66 -10.34 -4.20
C LYS A 86 10.24 -9.09 -4.98
N GLU A 87 9.54 -9.25 -6.10
CA GLU A 87 9.14 -8.13 -6.97
C GLU A 87 8.15 -7.19 -6.27
N GLN A 88 7.28 -7.73 -5.40
CA GLN A 88 6.37 -6.93 -4.59
C GLN A 88 7.13 -6.12 -3.54
N LEU A 89 8.14 -6.72 -2.91
CA LEU A 89 8.98 -6.06 -1.92
C LEU A 89 9.86 -5.00 -2.57
N ASP A 90 10.48 -5.30 -3.72
CA ASP A 90 11.24 -4.33 -4.50
C ASP A 90 10.37 -3.12 -4.90
N LYS A 91 9.14 -3.35 -5.36
CA LYS A 91 8.18 -2.27 -5.67
C LYS A 91 7.83 -1.46 -4.42
N MET A 92 7.61 -2.10 -3.28
CA MET A 92 7.29 -1.42 -2.03
C MET A 92 8.48 -0.56 -1.53
N MET A 93 9.68 -1.13 -1.50
CA MET A 93 10.90 -0.47 -1.02
C MET A 93 11.34 0.68 -1.92
N SER A 94 11.13 0.56 -3.23
CA SER A 94 11.46 1.63 -4.17
C SER A 94 10.64 2.90 -3.97
N LYS A 95 9.43 2.83 -3.37
CA LYS A 95 8.68 4.02 -2.93
C LYS A 95 9.48 4.86 -1.92
N GLY A 96 10.28 4.19 -1.09
CA GLY A 96 11.22 4.81 -0.14
C GLY A 96 12.62 5.01 -0.69
N LYS A 97 12.84 4.85 -2.01
CA LYS A 97 14.17 4.87 -2.67
C LYS A 97 15.15 3.85 -2.09
N MET A 98 14.65 2.74 -1.58
CA MET A 98 15.45 1.62 -1.06
C MET A 98 15.32 0.40 -1.97
N SER A 99 16.33 -0.45 -1.99
CA SER A 99 16.28 -1.74 -2.68
C SER A 99 15.95 -2.87 -1.70
N TRP A 100 15.35 -3.96 -2.19
CA TRP A 100 15.16 -5.18 -1.42
C TRP A 100 16.24 -6.21 -1.79
N PRO A 101 17.29 -6.40 -0.96
CA PRO A 101 18.43 -7.23 -1.33
C PRO A 101 18.17 -8.73 -1.16
N TRP A 102 17.01 -9.12 -0.63
CA TRP A 102 16.65 -10.51 -0.37
C TRP A 102 15.67 -11.05 -1.41
N GLY A 103 15.37 -12.36 -1.32
CA GLY A 103 14.32 -13.04 -2.06
C GLY A 103 12.94 -12.78 -1.45
N ASN A 104 12.05 -13.78 -1.53
CA ASN A 104 10.72 -13.68 -0.96
C ASN A 104 10.78 -13.53 0.57
N ALA A 105 9.75 -12.93 1.15
CA ALA A 105 9.56 -12.86 2.59
C ALA A 105 8.31 -13.64 3.00
N ARG A 106 8.42 -14.44 4.05
CA ARG A 106 7.29 -15.15 4.68
C ARG A 106 7.17 -14.66 6.10
N CYS A 107 6.12 -13.92 6.39
CA CYS A 107 5.94 -13.29 7.68
C CYS A 107 4.67 -13.75 8.36
N THR A 108 4.79 -14.02 9.65
CA THR A 108 3.72 -14.46 10.53
C THR A 108 3.50 -13.44 11.64
N THR A 109 2.25 -13.26 12.04
CA THR A 109 1.90 -12.44 13.19
C THR A 109 0.67 -13.00 13.88
N GLU A 110 0.65 -12.91 15.21
CA GLU A 110 -0.55 -13.15 16.01
C GLU A 110 -1.32 -11.83 16.15
N LEU A 111 -2.29 -11.66 15.27
CA LEU A 111 -3.13 -10.49 15.21
C LEU A 111 -4.20 -10.57 16.29
N LYS A 112 -4.25 -9.55 17.16
CA LYS A 112 -5.26 -9.42 18.21
C LYS A 112 -5.88 -8.03 18.12
N LEU A 113 -7.13 -7.96 17.69
CA LEU A 113 -7.81 -6.70 17.42
C LEU A 113 -9.08 -6.62 18.24
N LYS A 114 -9.16 -5.57 19.06
CA LYS A 114 -10.33 -5.29 19.89
C LYS A 114 -11.53 -5.02 19.01
N ARG A 115 -12.58 -5.83 19.15
CA ARG A 115 -13.78 -5.70 18.32
C ARG A 115 -14.41 -4.31 18.46
N GLU A 116 -14.44 -3.79 19.68
CA GLU A 116 -14.96 -2.46 19.98
C GLU A 116 -14.20 -1.35 19.21
N VAL A 117 -12.87 -1.44 19.15
CA VAL A 117 -12.03 -0.47 18.42
C VAL A 117 -12.35 -0.51 16.93
N LEU A 118 -12.47 -1.72 16.35
CA LEU A 118 -12.80 -1.89 14.94
C LEU A 118 -14.19 -1.33 14.59
N ILE A 119 -15.20 -1.56 15.43
CA ILE A 119 -16.55 -1.03 15.22
C ILE A 119 -16.57 0.49 15.30
N LYS A 120 -15.89 1.08 16.30
CA LYS A 120 -15.77 2.53 16.45
C LYS A 120 -15.07 3.15 15.24
N ALA A 121 -13.97 2.54 14.78
CA ALA A 121 -13.22 3.01 13.62
C ALA A 121 -14.09 3.18 12.37
N VAL A 122 -15.03 2.27 12.10
CA VAL A 122 -15.88 2.31 10.91
C VAL A 122 -17.25 2.97 11.11
N SER A 123 -17.51 3.52 12.29
CA SER A 123 -18.82 4.11 12.65
C SER A 123 -18.73 5.53 13.19
N GLY A 124 -17.58 5.93 13.72
CA GLY A 124 -17.38 7.27 14.24
C GLY A 124 -17.08 8.30 13.15
N PRO A 125 -17.34 9.60 13.42
CA PRO A 125 -17.03 10.69 12.50
C PRO A 125 -15.51 10.84 12.33
N GLU A 126 -14.74 10.73 13.41
CA GLU A 126 -13.29 10.67 13.40
C GLU A 126 -12.81 9.84 14.60
N VAL A 127 -12.02 8.80 14.35
CA VAL A 127 -11.55 7.86 15.38
C VAL A 127 -10.09 7.52 15.14
N VAL A 128 -9.26 7.63 16.17
CA VAL A 128 -7.91 7.08 16.16
C VAL A 128 -7.96 5.67 16.77
N ALA A 129 -7.79 4.66 15.93
CA ALA A 129 -7.63 3.29 16.35
C ALA A 129 -6.17 3.06 16.73
N ASP A 130 -5.91 2.96 18.04
CA ASP A 130 -4.60 2.66 18.62
C ASP A 130 -4.54 1.17 18.94
N PHE A 131 -3.79 0.42 18.14
CA PHE A 131 -3.73 -1.04 18.24
C PHE A 131 -2.60 -1.49 19.15
N GLU A 132 -2.79 -2.60 19.85
CA GLU A 132 -1.74 -3.17 20.69
C GLU A 132 -0.49 -3.54 19.88
N LYS A 133 0.65 -3.63 20.57
CA LYS A 133 1.90 -4.01 19.93
C LYS A 133 1.80 -5.42 19.36
N HIS A 134 2.11 -5.59 18.08
CA HIS A 134 2.22 -6.89 17.42
C HIS A 134 3.69 -7.20 17.12
N GLN A 135 4.06 -8.48 17.25
CA GLN A 135 5.35 -8.98 16.80
C GLN A 135 5.15 -9.74 15.49
N ILE A 136 5.91 -9.34 14.47
CA ILE A 136 5.95 -9.96 13.15
C ILE A 136 7.24 -10.79 13.08
N ASN A 137 7.11 -12.08 12.78
CA ASN A 137 8.23 -12.99 12.57
C ASN A 137 8.35 -13.29 11.09
N CYS A 138 9.47 -12.94 10.48
CA CYS A 138 9.73 -13.06 9.06
C CYS A 138 10.89 -14.02 8.76
N GLU A 139 10.73 -14.80 7.70
CA GLU A 139 11.82 -15.49 7.02
C GLU A 139 12.09 -14.80 5.68
N LEU A 140 13.33 -14.35 5.47
CA LEU A 140 13.76 -13.71 4.23
C LEU A 140 14.65 -14.67 3.45
N ASP A 141 14.27 -14.99 2.21
CA ASP A 141 15.05 -15.89 1.36
C ASP A 141 16.40 -15.27 0.97
N ARG A 142 17.44 -16.09 0.99
CA ARG A 142 18.75 -15.82 0.40
C ARG A 142 19.10 -16.94 -0.58
N GLU A 143 20.22 -16.80 -1.29
CA GLU A 143 20.65 -17.79 -2.28
C GLU A 143 20.84 -19.20 -1.69
N LYS A 144 21.30 -19.31 -0.44
CA LYS A 144 21.66 -20.59 0.19
C LYS A 144 20.94 -20.88 1.51
N ASP A 145 20.40 -19.86 2.15
CA ASP A 145 19.82 -19.93 3.49
C ASP A 145 18.67 -18.91 3.66
N LYS A 146 18.22 -18.71 4.89
CA LYS A 146 17.18 -17.72 5.24
C LYS A 146 17.65 -16.85 6.40
N TYR A 147 17.25 -15.59 6.39
CA TYR A 147 17.29 -14.78 7.59
C TYR A 147 15.99 -14.90 8.37
N THR A 148 16.09 -15.21 9.66
CA THR A 148 14.98 -15.05 10.59
C THR A 148 15.03 -13.66 11.20
N VAL A 149 13.92 -12.96 11.13
CA VAL A 149 13.77 -11.56 11.54
C VAL A 149 12.53 -11.43 12.42
N LYS A 150 12.63 -10.67 13.51
CA LYS A 150 11.48 -10.27 14.33
C LYS A 150 11.37 -8.76 14.37
N LEU A 151 10.18 -8.24 14.13
CA LEU A 151 9.86 -6.83 14.06
C LEU A 151 8.67 -6.55 14.96
N ASP A 152 8.78 -5.59 15.86
CA ASP A 152 7.62 -5.10 16.60
C ASP A 152 6.98 -3.94 15.82
N VAL A 153 5.65 -3.88 15.81
CA VAL A 153 4.85 -2.74 15.31
C VAL A 153 3.79 -2.37 16.33
N HIS A 154 3.40 -1.10 16.39
CA HIS A 154 2.31 -0.60 17.25
C HIS A 154 1.38 0.26 16.38
N PRO A 155 0.54 -0.34 15.53
CA PRO A 155 -0.16 0.40 14.49
C PRO A 155 -1.12 1.44 15.06
N LYS A 156 -1.13 2.63 14.47
CA LYS A 156 -2.14 3.66 14.72
C LYS A 156 -2.79 4.05 13.41
N VAL A 157 -4.11 4.02 13.36
CA VAL A 157 -4.86 4.35 12.15
C VAL A 157 -5.94 5.37 12.50
N THR A 158 -5.93 6.50 11.81
CA THR A 158 -7.01 7.48 11.89
C THR A 158 -8.05 7.12 10.84
N PHE A 159 -9.28 6.91 11.29
CA PHE A 159 -10.44 6.76 10.47
C PHE A 159 -11.27 8.04 10.50
N LYS A 160 -11.84 8.40 9.36
CA LYS A 160 -12.81 9.48 9.21
C LYS A 160 -13.97 8.99 8.36
N ASP A 161 -15.19 9.18 8.85
CA ASP A 161 -16.43 8.74 8.19
C ASP A 161 -16.36 7.26 7.73
N GLY A 162 -15.75 6.43 8.58
CA GLY A 162 -15.56 5.00 8.37
C GLY A 162 -14.44 4.58 7.41
N LYS A 163 -13.62 5.51 6.90
CA LYS A 163 -12.48 5.23 6.02
C LYS A 163 -11.16 5.55 6.69
N ALA A 164 -10.12 4.74 6.45
CA ALA A 164 -8.78 5.09 6.88
C ALA A 164 -8.28 6.31 6.09
N VAL A 165 -7.76 7.32 6.80
CA VAL A 165 -7.22 8.55 6.20
C VAL A 165 -5.76 8.78 6.59
N LYS A 166 -5.30 8.15 7.67
CA LYS A 166 -3.91 8.19 8.12
C LYS A 166 -3.55 6.86 8.75
N ALA A 167 -2.32 6.40 8.53
CA ALA A 167 -1.81 5.19 9.17
C ALA A 167 -0.33 5.35 9.50
N SER A 168 0.07 4.86 10.67
CA SER A 168 1.47 4.66 11.01
C SER A 168 1.63 3.27 11.62
N LEU A 169 2.69 2.57 11.24
CA LEU A 169 2.99 1.24 11.79
C LEU A 169 3.70 1.34 13.14
N ASN A 170 4.37 2.47 13.41
CA ASN A 170 5.18 2.72 14.60
C ASN A 170 6.11 1.54 14.89
N TRP A 171 7.09 1.36 14.00
CA TRP A 171 8.05 0.28 14.09
C TRP A 171 8.86 0.38 15.38
N GLY A 172 9.01 -0.76 16.05
CA GLY A 172 9.72 -0.90 17.30
C GLY A 172 11.01 -1.70 17.16
N LYS A 173 11.20 -2.66 18.06
CA LYS A 173 12.41 -3.48 18.12
C LYS A 173 12.58 -4.33 16.85
N ILE A 174 13.83 -4.42 16.39
CA ILE A 174 14.26 -5.32 15.32
C ILE A 174 15.27 -6.31 15.88
N ASP A 175 14.95 -7.59 15.77
CA ASP A 175 15.86 -8.71 16.06
C ASP A 175 16.14 -9.46 14.75
N ALA A 176 17.38 -9.37 14.28
CA ALA A 176 17.80 -9.91 12.99
C ALA A 176 19.32 -10.04 12.92
N PRO A 177 19.87 -10.89 12.03
CA PRO A 177 21.29 -10.88 11.68
C PRO A 177 21.76 -9.48 11.29
N MET A 178 23.00 -9.12 11.63
CA MET A 178 23.50 -7.74 11.58
C MET A 178 23.24 -7.02 10.25
N LEU A 179 23.47 -7.70 9.12
CA LEU A 179 23.24 -7.13 7.79
C LEU A 179 21.76 -6.88 7.49
N ALA A 180 20.87 -7.79 7.92
CA ALA A 180 19.43 -7.57 7.80
C ALA A 180 18.96 -6.47 8.74
N LYS A 181 19.47 -6.46 9.97
CA LYS A 181 19.12 -5.48 10.98
C LYS A 181 19.45 -4.05 10.52
N SER A 182 20.63 -3.81 9.95
CA SER A 182 21.03 -2.46 9.50
C SER A 182 20.13 -1.94 8.38
N ALA A 183 19.85 -2.77 7.38
CA ALA A 183 18.98 -2.39 6.26
C ALA A 183 17.52 -2.19 6.71
N LEU A 184 16.98 -3.10 7.52
CA LEU A 184 15.61 -2.99 8.06
C LEU A 184 15.46 -1.80 9.01
N TRP A 185 16.49 -1.50 9.81
CA TRP A 185 16.49 -0.34 10.70
C TRP A 185 16.38 0.96 9.92
N SER A 186 17.15 1.12 8.83
CA SER A 186 17.05 2.31 7.97
C SER A 186 15.65 2.45 7.37
N ALA A 187 15.06 1.36 6.88
CA ALA A 187 13.73 1.37 6.30
C ALA A 187 12.63 1.74 7.32
N THR A 188 12.67 1.11 8.49
CA THR A 188 11.70 1.34 9.56
C THR A 188 11.86 2.72 10.20
N ALA A 189 13.10 3.23 10.34
CA ALA A 189 13.36 4.58 10.79
C ALA A 189 12.84 5.64 9.80
N ALA A 190 13.03 5.40 8.50
CA ALA A 190 12.48 6.26 7.45
C ALA A 190 10.95 6.29 7.50
N ASP A 191 10.29 5.14 7.69
CA ASP A 191 8.83 5.09 7.83
C ASP A 191 8.34 5.78 9.11
N ASN A 192 8.99 5.56 10.25
CA ASN A 192 8.63 6.25 11.51
C ASN A 192 8.78 7.77 11.43
N THR A 193 9.75 8.26 10.65
CA THR A 193 10.05 9.71 10.55
C THR A 193 9.22 10.40 9.46
N PHE A 194 9.10 9.76 8.30
CA PHE A 194 8.54 10.37 7.09
C PHE A 194 7.24 9.73 6.60
N GLY A 195 6.78 8.63 7.21
CA GLY A 195 5.55 7.94 6.83
C GLY A 195 5.59 7.38 5.41
N VAL A 196 6.72 6.84 4.99
CA VAL A 196 6.96 6.33 3.62
C VAL A 196 5.90 5.30 3.18
N LEU A 197 5.40 4.49 4.11
CA LEU A 197 4.40 3.45 3.85
C LEU A 197 2.96 3.90 4.12
N GLN A 198 2.76 5.09 4.71
CA GLN A 198 1.44 5.55 5.17
C GLN A 198 0.37 5.43 4.09
N SER A 199 0.63 5.94 2.87
CA SER A 199 -0.35 5.88 1.78
C SER A 199 -0.69 4.45 1.39
N THR A 200 0.31 3.57 1.33
CA THR A 200 0.12 2.16 0.99
C THR A 200 -0.72 1.45 2.04
N VAL A 201 -0.46 1.71 3.32
CA VAL A 201 -1.23 1.10 4.41
C VAL A 201 -2.67 1.63 4.43
N VAL A 202 -2.89 2.92 4.18
CA VAL A 202 -4.23 3.50 4.05
C VAL A 202 -4.99 2.88 2.87
N GLU A 203 -4.34 2.77 1.71
CA GLU A 203 -4.90 2.11 0.52
C GLU A 203 -5.27 0.65 0.82
N ASP A 204 -4.37 -0.12 1.43
CA ASP A 204 -4.60 -1.54 1.74
C ASP A 204 -5.73 -1.73 2.76
N ILE A 205 -5.86 -0.86 3.78
CA ILE A 205 -6.96 -0.92 4.75
C ILE A 205 -8.30 -0.65 4.06
N ASN A 206 -8.37 0.39 3.24
CA ASN A 206 -9.61 0.75 2.55
C ASN A 206 -9.98 -0.30 1.49
N ASP A 207 -9.03 -0.80 0.70
CA ASP A 207 -9.26 -1.92 -0.23
C ASP A 207 -9.73 -3.17 0.52
N PHE A 208 -9.17 -3.44 1.69
CA PHE A 208 -9.61 -4.56 2.51
C PHE A 208 -11.08 -4.43 2.92
N ILE A 209 -11.46 -3.29 3.47
CA ILE A 209 -12.82 -3.04 3.99
C ILE A 209 -13.84 -2.99 2.85
N ASP A 210 -13.53 -2.31 1.75
CA ASP A 210 -14.50 -2.01 0.68
C ASP A 210 -14.55 -3.10 -0.38
N VAL A 211 -13.40 -3.66 -0.78
CA VAL A 211 -13.31 -4.60 -1.91
C VAL A 211 -13.12 -6.02 -1.39
N LYS A 212 -12.09 -6.27 -0.58
CA LYS A 212 -11.77 -7.63 -0.15
C LYS A 212 -12.86 -8.24 0.70
N CYS A 213 -13.49 -7.47 1.59
CA CYS A 213 -14.59 -7.99 2.38
C CYS A 213 -15.78 -8.46 1.54
N LEU A 214 -16.05 -7.84 0.39
CA LEU A 214 -17.15 -8.27 -0.47
C LEU A 214 -16.90 -9.67 -1.08
N GLU A 215 -15.64 -10.07 -1.25
CA GLU A 215 -15.29 -11.43 -1.73
C GLU A 215 -15.76 -12.55 -0.79
N VAL A 216 -16.10 -12.24 0.48
CA VAL A 216 -16.59 -13.21 1.49
C VAL A 216 -17.94 -12.79 2.10
N LYS A 217 -18.71 -11.96 1.37
CA LYS A 217 -19.99 -11.40 1.83
C LYS A 217 -21.01 -12.46 2.24
N ALA A 218 -21.11 -13.54 1.48
CA ALA A 218 -22.05 -14.62 1.75
C ALA A 218 -21.76 -15.33 3.07
N GLU A 219 -20.52 -15.26 3.57
CA GLU A 219 -20.10 -15.86 4.83
C GLU A 219 -20.32 -14.92 6.03
N TRP A 220 -20.03 -13.62 5.91
CA TRP A 220 -20.14 -12.70 7.05
C TRP A 220 -21.50 -12.01 7.22
N GLN A 221 -22.36 -12.01 6.20
CA GLN A 221 -23.70 -11.42 6.28
C GLN A 221 -24.74 -12.36 6.95
N ARG A 222 -24.32 -13.57 7.32
CA ARG A 222 -25.20 -14.57 7.95
C ARG A 222 -25.61 -14.18 9.36
#